data_AF-A0A955Q3D5-F1
#
_entry.id   AF-A0A955Q3D5-F1
#
_cell.length_a   1.000
_cell.length_b   1.000
_cell.length_c   1.000
_cell.angle_alpha   90.00
_cell.angle_beta   90.00
_cell.angle_gamma   90.00
#
_symmetry.space_group_name_H-M   'P 1'
#
loop_
_entity.id
_entity.type
_entity.pdbx_description
1 polymer ?
#
loop_
_entity_poly.entity_id
_entity_poly.type
_entity_poly.pdbx_seq_one_letter_code
_entity_poly.pdbx_strand_id
1 'polypeptide(L)' 'MVARRGKEKVEETTALNLRGIPVDTYYRLKMAAAAEHKSVKDLLLELIEGKIQELERKGMLPKGKMGVS' A
#
# COMPACT_ATOMS: atom_id res chain seq x y z
N MET A 1 -12.80 -30.95 -25.64
CA MET A 1 -12.74 -29.46 -25.68
C MET A 1 -12.59 -28.97 -24.25
N VAL A 2 -11.35 -28.73 -23.79
CA VAL A 2 -11.08 -28.33 -22.40
C VAL A 2 -10.98 -26.81 -22.36
N ALA A 3 -11.85 -26.18 -21.58
CA ALA A 3 -11.97 -24.73 -21.48
C ALA A 3 -10.63 -24.09 -21.10
N ARG A 4 -10.23 -23.05 -21.84
CA ARG A 4 -9.07 -22.21 -21.55
C ARG A 4 -9.30 -21.54 -20.19
N ARG A 5 -8.47 -21.89 -19.20
CA ARG A 5 -8.39 -21.19 -17.92
C ARG A 5 -8.02 -19.73 -18.23
N GLY A 6 -8.91 -18.79 -17.93
CA GLY A 6 -8.63 -17.37 -18.06
C GLY A 6 -7.37 -17.03 -17.27
N LYS A 7 -6.43 -16.31 -17.90
CA LYS A 7 -5.27 -15.77 -17.19
C LYS A 7 -5.79 -14.70 -16.23
N GLU A 8 -5.81 -15.05 -14.94
CA GLU A 8 -6.01 -14.08 -13.86
C GLU A 8 -4.92 -13.02 -14.01
N LYS A 9 -5.31 -11.77 -14.22
CA LYS A 9 -4.38 -10.63 -14.23
C LYS A 9 -3.92 -10.46 -12.78
N VAL A 10 -2.81 -11.12 -12.44
CA VAL A 10 -2.13 -10.87 -11.17
C VAL A 10 -1.74 -9.39 -11.19
N GLU A 11 -2.30 -8.60 -10.27
CA GLU A 11 -1.86 -7.22 -10.10
C GLU A 11 -0.35 -7.22 -9.84
N GLU A 12 0.38 -6.47 -10.65
CA GLU A 12 1.82 -6.34 -10.49
C GLU A 12 2.10 -5.68 -9.14
N THR A 13 2.63 -6.47 -8.20
CA THR A 13 3.01 -5.99 -6.87
C THR A 13 4.52 -5.74 -6.84
N THR A 14 4.92 -4.73 -6.08
CA THR A 14 6.34 -4.44 -5.81
C THR A 14 6.60 -4.48 -4.31
N ALA A 15 7.86 -4.73 -3.93
CA ALA A 15 8.26 -4.80 -2.53
C ALA A 15 8.68 -3.42 -2.03
N LEU A 16 8.15 -3.02 -0.87
CA LEU A 16 8.63 -1.85 -0.12
C LEU A 16 9.43 -2.32 1.10
N ASN A 17 10.72 -2.00 1.12
CA ASN A 17 11.60 -2.31 2.24
C ASN A 17 11.83 -1.05 3.10
N LEU A 18 11.30 -1.04 4.32
CA LEU A 18 11.56 0.02 5.30
C LEU A 18 12.68 -0.39 6.26
N ARG A 19 13.75 0.40 6.32
CA ARG A 19 14.92 0.17 7.18
C ARG A 19 15.16 1.37 8.09
N GLY A 20 15.87 1.15 9.20
CA GLY A 20 16.21 2.22 10.15
C GLY A 20 15.05 2.72 11.00
N ILE A 21 13.94 1.97 11.07
CA ILE A 21 12.83 2.28 11.97
C ILE A 21 13.30 2.04 13.42
N PRO A 22 13.19 3.02 14.33
CA PRO A 22 13.46 2.80 15.74
C PRO A 22 12.59 1.66 16.29
N VAL A 23 13.18 0.82 17.13
CA VAL A 23 12.51 -0.37 17.68
C VAL A 23 11.18 -0.02 18.37
N ASP A 24 11.17 1.05 19.16
CA ASP A 24 9.96 1.57 19.81
C ASP A 24 8.85 1.92 18.79
N THR A 25 9.20 2.64 17.73
CA THR A 25 8.27 3.01 16.66
C THR A 25 7.65 1.77 16.00
N TYR A 26 8.46 0.72 15.77
CA TYR A 26 7.95 -0.52 15.20
C TYR A 26 6.98 -1.26 16.13
N TYR A 27 7.24 -1.28 17.44
CA TYR A 27 6.30 -1.84 18.41
C TYR A 27 4.98 -1.08 18.45
N ARG A 28 5.05 0.25 18.43
CA ARG A 28 3.86 1.10 18.39
C ARG A 28 3.07 0.92 17.11
N LEU A 29 3.74 0.73 15.97
CA LEU A 29 3.09 0.39 14.69
C LEU A 29 2.31 -0.93 14.79
N LYS A 30 2.88 -1.97 15.42
CA LYS A 30 2.17 -3.24 15.64
C LYS A 30 0.96 -3.06 16.55
N MET A 31 1.09 -2.29 17.62
CA MET A 31 -0.02 -1.98 18.52
C MET A 31 -1.15 -1.24 17.79
N ALA A 32 -0.81 -0.26 16.96
CA ALA A 32 -1.80 0.48 16.15
C ALA A 32 -2.53 -0.47 15.19
N ALA A 33 -1.80 -1.34 14.48
CA ALA A 33 -2.40 -2.33 13.59
C ALA A 33 -3.35 -3.28 14.35
N ALA A 34 -2.93 -3.75 15.53
CA ALA A 34 -3.76 -4.61 16.37
C ALA A 34 -5.03 -3.91 16.87
N ALA A 35 -4.92 -2.64 17.30
CA ALA A 35 -6.07 -1.86 17.76
C ALA A 35 -7.13 -1.63 16.66
N GLU A 36 -6.70 -1.57 15.40
CA GLU A 36 -7.60 -1.44 14.23
C GLU A 36 -8.02 -2.78 13.63
N HIS A 37 -7.65 -3.92 14.24
CA HIS A 37 -7.89 -5.26 13.71
C HIS A 37 -7.34 -5.48 12.29
N LYS A 38 -6.18 -4.87 11.98
CA LYS A 38 -5.52 -4.93 10.67
C LYS A 38 -4.15 -5.60 10.76
N SER A 39 -3.65 -6.10 9.64
CA SER A 39 -2.22 -6.40 9.53
C SER A 39 -1.41 -5.10 9.45
N VAL A 40 -0.12 -5.16 9.81
CA VAL A 40 0.79 -3.99 9.65
C VAL A 40 0.85 -3.55 8.18
N LYS A 41 0.78 -4.49 7.24
CA LYS A 41 0.76 -4.19 5.81
C LYS A 41 -0.48 -3.38 5.44
N ASP A 42 -1.66 -3.82 5.85
CA ASP A 42 -2.93 -3.16 5.48
C ASP A 42 -3.00 -1.76 6.07
N LEU A 43 -2.61 -1.60 7.35
CA LEU A 43 -2.52 -0.28 7.98
C LEU A 43 -1.58 0.66 7.21
N LEU A 44 -0.39 0.18 6.83
CA LEU A 44 0.56 1.00 6.08
C LEU A 44 0.04 1.36 4.68
N LEU A 45 -0.60 0.42 3.97
CA LEU A 45 -1.16 0.68 2.66
C LEU A 45 -2.27 1.74 2.73
N GLU A 46 -3.20 1.62 3.67
CA GLU A 46 -4.27 2.62 3.86
C GLU A 46 -3.70 4.01 4.18
N LEU A 47 -2.68 4.09 5.05
CA LEU A 47 -2.03 5.36 5.37
C LEU A 47 -1.32 5.96 4.15
N ILE A 48 -0.63 5.13 3.36
CA ILE A 48 0.08 5.57 2.15
C ILE A 48 -0.94 6.06 1.11
N GLU A 49 -1.97 5.28 0.81
CA GLU A 49 -3.00 5.62 -0.16
C GLU A 49 -3.77 6.88 0.24
N GLY A 50 -4.17 6.96 1.51
CA GLY A 50 -4.82 8.15 2.06
C GLY A 50 -3.94 9.39 1.92
N LYS A 51 -2.64 9.26 2.19
CA LYS A 51 -1.70 10.38 2.02
C LYS A 51 -1.51 10.79 0.56
N ILE A 52 -1.42 9.82 -0.35
CA ILE A 52 -1.33 10.10 -1.80
C ILE A 52 -2.57 10.85 -2.26
N GLN A 53 -3.77 10.37 -1.92
CA GLN A 53 -5.03 11.02 -2.27
C GLN A 53 -5.13 12.45 -1.71
N GLU A 54 -4.67 12.68 -0.47
CA GLU A 54 -4.60 14.01 0.12
C GLU A 54 -3.72 14.95 -0.71
N LEU A 55 -2.54 14.48 -1.12
CA LEU A 55 -1.59 15.25 -1.90
C LEU A 55 -2.07 15.50 -3.33
N GLU A 56 -2.73 14.54 -3.95
CA GLU A 56 -3.41 14.72 -5.25
C GLU A 56 -4.51 15.79 -5.18
N ARG A 57 -5.32 15.79 -4.12
CA ARG A 57 -6.37 16.81 -3.90
C ARG A 57 -5.78 18.21 -3.70
N LYS A 58 -4.60 18.30 -3.08
CA LYS A 58 -3.85 19.55 -2.90
C LYS A 58 -3.10 20.00 -4.16
N GLY A 59 -3.13 19.21 -5.24
CA GLY A 59 -2.38 19.50 -6.47
C GLY A 59 -0.85 19.33 -6.31
N MET A 60 -0.40 18.66 -5.25
CA MET A 60 1.01 18.38 -5.00
C MET A 60 1.50 17.12 -5.74
N LEU A 61 0.58 16.20 -6.05
CA LEU A 61 0.82 15.03 -6.89
C LEU A 61 -0.12 15.06 -8.11
N PRO A 62 0.31 14.53 -9.27
CA PRO A 62 -0.57 14.33 -10.41
C PRO A 62 -1.67 13.33 -10.06
N LYS A 63 -2.88 13.55 -10.59
CA LYS A 63 -4.01 12.63 -10.40
C LYS A 63 -3.89 11.43 -11.34
N GLY A 64 -3.91 10.22 -10.79
CA GLY A 64 -3.92 8.97 -11.56
C GLY A 64 -2.54 8.47 -11.99
N LYS A 65 -2.50 7.28 -12.63
CA LYS A 65 -1.23 6.61 -13.01
C LYS A 65 -0.38 7.52 -13.88
N MET A 66 0.75 7.96 -13.32
CA MET A 66 1.89 8.49 -14.10
C MET A 66 2.19 7.46 -15.18
N GLY A 67 2.08 7.88 -16.44
CA GLY A 67 2.17 7.00 -17.60
C GLY A 67 3.42 6.14 -17.55
N VAL A 68 3.23 4.83 -17.44
CA VAL A 68 4.17 3.87 -17.99
C VAL A 68 3.78 3.76 -19.46
N SER A 69 4.47 4.55 -20.29
CA SER A 69 4.57 4.30 -21.73
C SER A 69 5.46 3.09 -21.98
#